data_AF-A0A7Y4TW75-F1
#
_entry.id   AF-A0A7Y4TW75-F1
#
_cell.length_a   1.000
_cell.length_b   1.000
_cell.length_c   1.000
_cell.angle_alpha   90.00
_cell.angle_beta   90.00
_cell.angle_gamma   90.00
#
_symmetry.space_group_name_H-M   'P 1'
#
loop_
_entity.id
_entity.type
_entity.pdbx_description
1 polymer ?
#
loop_
_entity_poly.entity_id
_entity_poly.type
_entity_poly.pdbx_seq_one_letter_code
_entity_poly.pdbx_strand_id
1 'polypeptide(L)'
;MNEFIISLKNALGDCKRLDTSNCISGTSYEIITHRLFCVFDDRSEDQPVRVVKKREDHQLKVSNRNKEENEICVLKTDKCLFTQDHKKCDCILFNKYKCFFVEISETSNGRRNSKRNDAVEQLGYTINLLREYNIDLNGLETKAIICFKMGAIRPTQPSLNTKRALFLEQYKVSLEEGNHISFDNLESTAFD
;
A
#
# COMPACT_ATOMS: atom_id res chain seq x y z
N MET A 1 2.26 15.02 8.49
CA MET A 1 1.56 13.72 8.55
C MET A 1 0.18 13.85 9.21
N ASN A 2 0.08 14.49 10.38
CA ASN A 2 -1.20 14.67 11.07
C ASN A 2 -2.30 15.33 10.21
N GLU A 3 -2.00 16.40 9.47
CA GLU A 3 -3.00 17.05 8.60
C GLU A 3 -3.53 16.14 7.50
N PHE A 4 -2.66 15.33 6.87
CA PHE A 4 -3.06 14.37 5.85
C PHE A 4 -3.93 13.25 6.44
N ILE A 5 -3.58 12.75 7.63
CA ILE A 5 -4.42 11.78 8.37
C ILE A 5 -5.78 12.40 8.73
N ILE A 6 -5.80 13.64 9.20
CA ILE A 6 -7.05 14.35 9.54
C ILE A 6 -7.92 14.50 8.29
N SER A 7 -7.34 14.92 7.16
CA SER A 7 -8.04 15.02 5.88
C SER A 7 -8.65 13.67 5.46
N LEU A 8 -7.85 12.60 5.52
CA LEU A 8 -8.32 11.25 5.23
C LEU A 8 -9.43 10.80 6.16
N LYS A 9 -9.33 11.05 7.47
CA LYS A 9 -10.37 10.69 8.45
C LYS A 9 -11.66 11.45 8.23
N ASN A 10 -11.57 12.74 7.91
CA ASN A 10 -12.74 13.57 7.62
C ASN A 10 -13.46 13.10 6.36
N ALA A 11 -12.72 12.66 5.34
CA ALA A 11 -13.29 12.22 4.08
C ALA A 11 -13.79 10.77 4.11
N LEU A 12 -13.01 9.85 4.69
CA LEU A 12 -13.23 8.40 4.59
C LEU A 12 -13.81 7.79 5.87
N GLY A 13 -13.77 8.51 6.98
CA GLY A 13 -14.16 8.02 8.29
C GLY A 13 -13.10 7.11 8.91
N ASP A 14 -13.56 6.14 9.70
CA ASP A 14 -12.69 5.19 10.39
C ASP A 14 -13.14 3.73 10.15
N CYS A 15 -12.58 2.77 10.89
CA CYS A 15 -12.85 1.35 10.70
C CYS A 15 -14.35 1.03 10.84
N LYS A 16 -14.93 0.41 9.81
CA LYS A 16 -16.35 -0.01 9.80
C LYS A 16 -16.58 -1.42 10.37
N ARG A 17 -15.52 -2.16 10.67
CA ARG A 17 -15.56 -3.53 11.22
C ARG A 17 -15.03 -3.57 12.66
N LEU A 18 -15.57 -2.75 13.56
CA LEU A 18 -15.07 -2.63 14.94
C LEU A 18 -15.17 -3.93 15.76
N ASP A 19 -16.08 -4.82 15.39
CA ASP A 19 -16.38 -6.10 16.06
C ASP A 19 -15.43 -7.23 15.67
N THR A 20 -14.84 -7.13 14.48
CA THR A 20 -14.03 -8.20 13.88
C THR A 20 -12.62 -7.75 13.53
N SER A 21 -12.33 -6.46 13.56
CA SER A 21 -11.04 -5.90 13.19
C SER A 21 -10.03 -5.99 14.33
N ASN A 22 -8.86 -6.55 14.02
CA ASN A 22 -7.67 -6.50 14.88
C ASN A 22 -7.02 -5.10 14.94
N CYS A 23 -7.70 -4.03 14.52
CA CYS A 23 -7.25 -2.67 14.72
C CYS A 23 -7.24 -2.34 16.21
N ILE A 24 -6.04 -2.23 16.77
CA ILE A 24 -5.78 -2.05 18.22
C ILE A 24 -6.56 -0.88 18.84
N SER A 25 -6.94 0.13 18.04
CA SER A 25 -7.67 1.32 18.49
C SER A 25 -9.01 1.56 17.79
N GLY A 26 -9.61 0.52 17.18
CA GLY A 26 -10.85 0.69 16.40
C GLY A 26 -10.67 1.60 15.17
N THR A 27 -9.42 1.81 14.75
CA THR A 27 -9.07 2.74 13.67
C THR A 27 -8.42 2.02 12.50
N SER A 28 -8.72 2.44 11.27
CA SER A 28 -8.08 1.94 10.05
C SER A 28 -6.62 2.42 9.89
N TYR A 29 -6.17 3.32 10.76
CA TYR A 29 -4.92 4.08 10.65
C TYR A 29 -3.92 3.62 11.72
N GLU A 30 -2.87 2.91 11.30
CA GLU A 30 -1.84 2.41 12.21
C GLU A 30 -0.54 3.17 12.05
N ILE A 31 -0.09 3.89 13.08
CA ILE A 31 1.18 4.62 13.06
C ILE A 31 2.32 3.71 13.49
N ILE A 32 3.32 3.57 12.62
CA ILE A 32 4.47 2.69 12.79
C ILE A 32 5.75 3.53 12.83
N THR A 33 6.51 3.34 13.91
CA THR A 33 7.81 4.00 14.15
C THR A 33 8.99 3.03 14.03
N HIS A 34 8.73 1.78 13.64
CA HIS A 34 9.75 0.75 13.49
C HIS A 34 10.56 0.92 12.21
N ARG A 35 11.88 0.72 12.30
CA ARG A 35 12.79 0.75 11.13
C ARG A 35 12.47 -0.33 10.10
N LEU A 36 11.95 -1.45 10.58
CA LEU A 36 11.58 -2.59 9.76
C LEU A 36 10.29 -3.17 10.30
N PHE A 37 9.35 -3.42 9.42
CA PHE A 37 8.12 -4.14 9.71
C PHE A 37 7.63 -4.85 8.45
N CYS A 38 6.66 -5.73 8.62
CA CYS A 38 6.01 -6.44 7.52
C CYS A 38 4.52 -6.17 7.54
N VAL A 39 3.92 -6.13 6.36
CA VAL A 39 2.47 -6.10 6.16
C VAL A 39 2.04 -7.43 5.58
N PHE A 40 0.95 -7.98 6.10
CA PHE A 40 0.37 -9.23 5.61
C PHE A 40 -1.15 -9.17 5.52
N ASP A 41 -1.66 -9.81 4.48
CA ASP A 41 -3.06 -10.14 4.24
C ASP A 41 -3.26 -11.62 4.59
N ASP A 42 -3.86 -11.88 5.76
CA ASP A 42 -4.21 -13.23 6.17
C ASP A 42 -5.60 -13.59 5.61
N ARG A 43 -5.59 -14.17 4.41
CA ARG A 43 -6.82 -14.56 3.71
C ARG A 43 -7.59 -15.68 4.40
N SER A 44 -7.06 -16.31 5.43
CA SER A 44 -7.73 -17.41 6.14
C SER A 44 -8.81 -16.94 7.12
N GLU A 45 -8.76 -15.69 7.57
CA GLU A 45 -9.63 -15.18 8.65
C GLU A 45 -10.63 -14.09 8.20
N ASP A 46 -10.70 -13.76 6.91
CA ASP A 46 -11.47 -12.62 6.36
C ASP A 46 -11.19 -11.29 7.11
N GLN A 47 -9.91 -11.05 7.41
CA GLN A 47 -9.45 -9.90 8.18
C GLN A 47 -8.83 -8.83 7.28
N PRO A 48 -8.83 -7.55 7.71
CA PRO A 48 -7.97 -6.53 7.12
C PRO A 48 -6.49 -6.89 7.27
N VAL A 49 -5.63 -6.24 6.48
CA VAL A 49 -4.18 -6.43 6.61
C VAL A 49 -3.66 -6.09 8.00
N ARG A 50 -2.58 -6.77 8.39
CA ARG A 50 -1.95 -6.65 9.70
C ARG A 50 -0.49 -6.23 9.56
N VAL A 51 -0.01 -5.49 10.57
CA VAL A 51 1.38 -5.04 10.65
C VAL A 51 2.10 -5.79 11.77
N VAL A 52 3.30 -6.32 11.48
CA VAL A 52 4.14 -7.04 12.46
C VAL A 52 5.60 -6.61 12.39
N LYS A 53 6.28 -6.61 13.54
CA LYS A 53 7.67 -6.14 13.66
C LYS A 53 8.69 -7.10 13.03
N LYS A 54 8.42 -8.41 13.03
CA LYS A 54 9.25 -9.44 12.40
C LYS A 54 8.52 -10.79 12.38
N ARG A 55 8.38 -11.38 11.19
CA ARG A 55 8.12 -12.81 10.97
C ARG A 55 9.03 -13.28 9.84
N GLU A 56 9.39 -14.57 9.85
CA GLU A 56 10.16 -15.20 8.77
C GLU A 56 9.34 -15.25 7.47
N ASP A 57 8.02 -15.45 7.59
CA ASP A 57 7.06 -15.31 6.48
C ASP A 57 6.52 -13.89 6.38
N HIS A 58 6.91 -13.17 5.34
CA HIS A 58 6.43 -11.82 5.04
C HIS A 58 5.95 -11.74 3.59
N GLN A 59 4.79 -11.12 3.37
CA GLN A 59 4.30 -10.80 2.02
C GLN A 59 4.93 -9.49 1.56
N LEU A 60 4.76 -8.40 2.33
CA LEU A 60 5.41 -7.11 2.06
C LEU A 60 6.36 -6.75 3.20
N LYS A 61 7.61 -6.46 2.85
CA LYS A 61 8.62 -5.87 3.74
C LYS A 61 8.64 -4.35 3.59
N VAL A 62 8.71 -3.63 4.69
CA VAL A 62 8.82 -2.16 4.68
C VAL A 62 10.02 -1.73 5.50
N SER A 63 10.93 -0.97 4.88
CA SER A 63 12.08 -0.37 5.55
C SER A 63 11.93 1.13 5.68
N ASN A 64 12.39 1.64 6.82
CA ASN A 64 12.41 3.05 7.17
C ASN A 64 13.73 3.36 7.86
N ARG A 65 14.77 3.70 7.10
CA ARG A 65 16.11 3.94 7.68
C ARG A 65 16.12 5.20 8.56
N ASN A 66 15.28 6.18 8.26
CA ASN A 66 15.18 7.47 8.95
C ASN A 66 14.01 7.53 9.96
N LYS A 67 13.84 6.48 10.79
CA LYS A 67 12.68 6.34 11.69
C LYS A 67 12.45 7.50 12.68
N GLU A 68 13.49 8.26 13.02
CA GLU A 68 13.42 9.35 13.99
C GLU A 68 12.72 10.59 13.39
N GLU A 69 12.62 10.66 12.07
CA GLU A 69 12.04 11.79 11.34
C GLU A 69 10.81 11.40 10.49
N ASN A 70 10.57 10.10 10.32
CA ASN A 70 9.59 9.55 9.40
C ASN A 70 8.71 8.51 10.10
N GLU A 71 7.65 8.94 10.76
CA GLU A 71 6.55 8.05 11.10
C GLU A 71 5.85 7.57 9.81
N ILE A 72 5.44 6.30 9.78
CA ILE A 72 4.70 5.74 8.65
C ILE A 72 3.29 5.41 9.13
N CYS A 73 2.29 5.93 8.44
CA CYS A 73 0.91 5.51 8.61
C CYS A 73 0.60 4.36 7.65
N VAL A 74 0.05 3.27 8.18
CA VAL A 74 -0.57 2.20 7.40
C VAL A 74 -2.08 2.36 7.49
N LEU A 75 -2.69 2.73 6.37
CA LEU A 75 -4.13 2.81 6.21
C LEU A 75 -4.66 1.52 5.62
N LYS A 76 -5.43 0.77 6.40
CA LYS A 76 -6.09 -0.46 5.97
C LYS A 76 -7.34 -0.09 5.18
N THR A 77 -7.41 -0.46 3.91
CA THR A 77 -8.48 -0.03 3.01
C THR A 77 -9.50 -1.12 2.79
N ASP A 78 -9.09 -2.28 2.28
CA ASP A 78 -9.99 -3.42 2.08
C ASP A 78 -10.48 -3.97 3.43
N LYS A 79 -11.76 -4.36 3.46
CA LYS A 79 -12.48 -4.87 4.63
C LYS A 79 -12.42 -3.97 5.88
N CYS A 80 -11.98 -2.71 5.75
CA CYS A 80 -11.76 -1.83 6.89
C CYS A 80 -12.47 -0.49 6.68
N LEU A 81 -12.01 0.32 5.71
CA LEU A 81 -12.68 1.57 5.33
C LEU A 81 -13.82 1.35 4.33
N PHE A 82 -13.64 0.39 3.43
CA PHE A 82 -14.59 0.07 2.36
C PHE A 82 -15.06 -1.37 2.54
N THR A 83 -16.36 -1.54 2.80
CA THR A 83 -16.95 -2.87 3.10
C THR A 83 -17.88 -3.38 2.00
N GLN A 84 -18.27 -2.54 1.04
CA GLN A 84 -19.30 -2.88 0.04
C GLN A 84 -18.76 -3.04 -1.40
N ASP A 85 -17.51 -2.67 -1.68
CA ASP A 85 -16.95 -2.73 -3.03
C ASP A 85 -15.66 -3.56 -3.09
N HIS A 86 -15.67 -4.59 -3.94
CA HIS A 86 -14.57 -5.56 -4.09
C HIS A 86 -13.34 -5.06 -4.87
N LYS A 87 -13.31 -3.79 -5.29
CA LYS A 87 -12.22 -3.22 -6.11
C LYS A 87 -11.43 -2.17 -5.33
N LYS A 88 -10.81 -2.55 -4.22
CA LYS A 88 -9.92 -1.68 -3.45
C LYS A 88 -8.59 -2.37 -3.27
N CYS A 89 -7.52 -1.59 -3.14
CA CYS A 89 -6.25 -2.14 -2.74
C CYS A 89 -6.30 -2.53 -1.26
N ASP A 90 -5.42 -3.42 -0.83
CA ASP A 90 -5.40 -3.90 0.56
C ASP A 90 -5.03 -2.81 1.57
N CYS A 91 -4.03 -1.98 1.26
CA CYS A 91 -3.65 -0.86 2.12
C CYS A 91 -2.94 0.28 1.39
N ILE A 92 -2.80 1.39 2.11
CA ILE A 92 -2.00 2.54 1.71
C ILE A 92 -0.97 2.81 2.81
N LEU A 93 0.31 2.91 2.45
CA LEU A 93 1.37 3.31 3.38
C LEU A 93 1.85 4.70 3.01
N PHE A 94 1.94 5.62 3.96
CA PHE A 94 2.41 6.96 3.67
C PHE A 94 3.14 7.61 4.84
N ASN A 95 3.95 8.61 4.50
CA ASN A 95 4.53 9.58 5.43
C ASN A 95 4.39 10.99 4.84
N LYS A 96 5.14 11.97 5.35
CA LYS A 96 5.13 13.35 4.84
C LYS A 96 5.68 13.53 3.41
N TYR A 97 6.34 12.53 2.85
CA TYR A 97 7.03 12.62 1.56
C TYR A 97 6.58 11.59 0.53
N LYS A 98 6.08 10.44 0.95
CA LYS A 98 5.79 9.31 0.08
C LYS A 98 4.42 8.71 0.38
N CYS A 99 3.77 8.20 -0.65
CA CYS A 99 2.52 7.46 -0.57
C CYS A 99 2.61 6.20 -1.45
N PHE A 100 2.30 5.05 -0.87
CA PHE A 100 2.33 3.76 -1.54
C PHE A 100 0.95 3.11 -1.44
N PHE A 101 0.29 2.93 -2.59
CA PHE A 101 -0.88 2.07 -2.71
C PHE A 101 -0.40 0.63 -2.86
N VAL A 102 -0.92 -0.31 -2.08
CA VAL A 102 -0.42 -1.68 -2.05
C VAL A 102 -1.57 -2.67 -2.23
N GLU A 103 -1.42 -3.54 -3.22
CA GLU A 103 -2.22 -4.75 -3.38
C GLU A 103 -1.33 -5.98 -3.16
N ILE A 104 -1.67 -6.80 -2.16
CA ILE A 104 -1.02 -8.06 -1.81
C ILE A 104 -1.73 -9.20 -2.54
N SER A 105 -1.04 -9.77 -3.52
CA SER A 105 -1.55 -10.86 -4.34
C SER A 105 -0.76 -12.15 -4.10
N GLU A 106 -1.47 -13.21 -3.70
CA GLU A 106 -0.89 -14.55 -3.68
C GLU A 106 -1.02 -15.22 -5.06
N THR A 107 0.08 -15.77 -5.58
CA THR A 107 0.06 -16.55 -6.82
C THR A 107 0.50 -17.98 -6.54
N SER A 108 -0.45 -18.90 -6.40
CA SER A 108 -0.14 -20.33 -6.30
C SER A 108 -0.05 -21.01 -7.68
N ASN A 109 -0.82 -20.58 -8.69
CA ASN A 109 -0.98 -21.36 -9.93
C ASN A 109 -1.14 -20.49 -11.19
N GLY A 110 -0.09 -20.25 -11.98
CA GLY A 110 -0.14 -19.81 -13.40
C GLY A 110 -0.91 -18.53 -13.78
N ARG A 111 -1.67 -17.93 -12.86
CA ARG A 111 -2.64 -16.84 -13.07
C ARG A 111 -2.09 -15.48 -12.71
N ARG A 112 -0.75 -15.34 -12.60
CA ARG A 112 -0.09 -14.08 -12.23
C ARG A 112 -0.50 -12.91 -13.13
N ASN A 113 -0.72 -13.17 -14.43
CA ASN A 113 -1.19 -12.12 -15.36
C ASN A 113 -2.61 -11.62 -15.03
N SER A 114 -3.54 -12.54 -14.72
CA SER A 114 -4.89 -12.17 -14.29
C SER A 114 -4.84 -11.43 -12.95
N LYS A 115 -4.12 -11.97 -11.95
CA LYS A 115 -3.95 -11.31 -10.65
C LYS A 115 -3.32 -9.93 -10.75
N ARG A 116 -2.37 -9.75 -11.66
CA ARG A 116 -1.81 -8.43 -11.95
C ARG A 116 -2.87 -7.47 -12.50
N ASN A 117 -3.70 -7.91 -13.44
CA ASN A 117 -4.73 -7.05 -14.02
C ASN A 117 -5.75 -6.65 -12.94
N ASP A 118 -6.19 -7.62 -12.13
CA ASP A 118 -7.09 -7.37 -10.99
C ASP A 118 -6.47 -6.34 -10.04
N ALA A 119 -5.19 -6.52 -9.69
CA ALA A 119 -4.46 -5.59 -8.82
C ALA A 119 -4.36 -4.18 -9.42
N VAL A 120 -4.09 -4.06 -10.73
CA VAL A 120 -4.07 -2.77 -11.42
C VAL A 120 -5.43 -2.08 -11.33
N GLU A 121 -6.53 -2.82 -11.49
CA GLU A 121 -7.88 -2.27 -11.34
C GLU A 121 -8.16 -1.81 -9.89
N GLN A 122 -7.81 -2.62 -8.89
CA GLN A 122 -7.97 -2.29 -7.46
C GLN A 122 -7.18 -1.04 -7.06
N LEU A 123 -5.92 -0.96 -7.50
CA LEU A 123 -5.04 0.20 -7.27
C LEU A 123 -5.62 1.46 -7.94
N GLY A 124 -5.99 1.36 -9.22
CA GLY A 124 -6.56 2.47 -9.97
C GLY A 124 -7.89 2.97 -9.39
N TYR A 125 -8.77 2.05 -9.00
CA TYR A 125 -10.02 2.38 -8.33
C TYR A 125 -9.75 3.15 -7.03
N THR A 126 -8.83 2.66 -6.18
CA THR A 126 -8.55 3.31 -4.89
C THR A 126 -8.01 4.72 -5.08
N ILE A 127 -7.15 4.93 -6.07
CA ILE A 127 -6.63 6.26 -6.42
C ILE A 127 -7.77 7.19 -6.87
N ASN A 128 -8.68 6.72 -7.73
CA ASN A 128 -9.82 7.52 -8.18
C ASN A 128 -10.75 7.88 -7.02
N LEU A 129 -10.99 6.94 -6.12
CA LEU A 129 -11.80 7.19 -4.94
C LEU A 129 -11.22 8.30 -4.06
N LEU A 130 -9.91 8.28 -3.80
CA LEU A 130 -9.25 9.37 -3.07
C LEU A 130 -9.41 10.73 -3.77
N ARG A 131 -9.34 10.75 -5.10
CA ARG A 131 -9.57 11.97 -5.90
C ARG A 131 -11.01 12.46 -5.80
N GLU A 132 -12.00 11.57 -5.84
CA GLU A 132 -13.42 11.90 -5.65
C GLU A 132 -13.67 12.54 -4.28
N TYR A 133 -12.92 12.11 -3.26
CA TYR A 133 -12.93 12.70 -1.92
C TYR A 133 -12.07 13.96 -1.77
N ASN A 134 -11.49 14.49 -2.87
CA ASN A 134 -10.59 15.65 -2.87
C ASN A 134 -9.36 15.48 -1.97
N ILE A 135 -8.86 14.25 -1.83
CA ILE A 135 -7.60 13.99 -1.12
C ILE A 135 -6.44 14.39 -2.02
N ASP A 136 -5.70 15.41 -1.58
CA ASP A 136 -4.54 15.92 -2.29
C ASP A 136 -3.33 14.99 -2.09
N LEU A 137 -2.77 14.50 -3.21
CA LEU A 137 -1.53 13.71 -3.25
C LEU A 137 -0.34 14.52 -3.78
N ASN A 138 -0.54 15.80 -4.10
CA ASN A 138 0.50 16.66 -4.64
C ASN A 138 1.64 16.84 -3.60
N GLY A 139 2.88 16.84 -4.10
CA GLY A 139 4.07 16.93 -3.26
C GLY A 139 4.52 15.61 -2.63
N LEU A 140 3.76 14.52 -2.77
CA LEU A 140 4.17 13.17 -2.35
C LEU A 140 4.74 12.38 -3.54
N GLU A 141 5.88 11.73 -3.32
CA GLU A 141 6.34 10.65 -4.19
C GLU A 141 5.34 9.49 -4.09
N THR A 142 4.54 9.31 -5.14
CA THR A 142 3.42 8.37 -5.11
C THR A 142 3.65 7.16 -6.00
N LYS A 143 3.54 5.97 -5.41
CA LYS A 143 3.70 4.68 -6.11
C LYS A 143 2.53 3.74 -5.84
N ALA A 144 2.28 2.85 -6.79
CA ALA A 144 1.35 1.74 -6.68
C ALA A 144 2.15 0.43 -6.79
N ILE A 145 2.04 -0.43 -5.80
CA ILE A 145 2.83 -1.65 -5.63
C ILE A 145 1.91 -2.86 -5.71
N ILE A 146 2.20 -3.73 -6.67
CA ILE A 146 1.62 -5.08 -6.71
C ILE A 146 2.60 -6.01 -6.00
N CYS A 147 2.21 -6.45 -4.81
CA CYS A 147 3.00 -7.30 -3.95
C CYS A 147 2.69 -8.78 -4.19
N PHE A 148 3.54 -9.44 -4.98
CA PHE A 148 3.49 -10.89 -5.14
C PHE A 148 4.36 -11.57 -4.08
N LYS A 149 3.75 -12.41 -3.24
CA LYS A 149 4.48 -13.30 -2.30
C LYS A 149 5.43 -14.18 -3.13
N MET A 150 6.74 -14.07 -2.89
CA MET A 150 7.75 -14.53 -3.84
C MET A 150 7.76 -16.04 -4.08
N GLY A 151 8.04 -16.37 -5.35
CA GLY A 151 8.63 -17.62 -5.81
C GLY A 151 9.59 -17.44 -7.01
N ALA A 152 9.55 -16.32 -7.74
CA ALA A 152 10.58 -15.96 -8.72
C ALA A 152 10.47 -14.48 -9.09
N ILE A 153 11.58 -13.74 -8.96
CA ILE A 153 11.81 -12.52 -9.76
C ILE A 153 11.87 -13.00 -11.20
N ARG A 154 10.89 -12.63 -12.01
CA ARG A 154 10.89 -12.94 -13.45
C ARG A 154 11.29 -11.67 -14.20
N PRO A 155 12.08 -11.79 -15.28
CA PRO A 155 12.48 -10.64 -16.07
C PRO A 155 11.27 -9.84 -16.56
N THR A 156 11.39 -8.52 -16.48
CA THR A 156 10.38 -7.54 -16.90
C THR A 156 10.08 -7.72 -18.39
N GLN A 157 8.83 -8.02 -18.74
CA GLN A 157 8.42 -8.13 -20.15
C GLN A 157 8.05 -6.74 -20.73
N PRO A 158 8.24 -6.50 -22.05
CA PRO A 158 7.89 -5.22 -22.68
C PRO A 158 6.43 -4.79 -22.46
N SER A 159 5.49 -5.74 -22.46
CA SER A 159 4.06 -5.49 -22.18
C SER A 159 3.81 -4.93 -20.77
N LEU A 160 4.71 -5.22 -19.82
CA LEU A 160 4.65 -4.65 -18.47
C LEU A 160 5.07 -3.18 -18.48
N ASN A 161 6.05 -2.79 -19.32
CA ASN A 161 6.46 -1.39 -19.46
C ASN A 161 5.34 -0.54 -20.05
N THR A 162 4.61 -1.04 -21.05
CA THR A 162 3.43 -0.34 -21.59
C THR A 162 2.36 -0.12 -20.53
N LYS A 163 2.04 -1.15 -19.72
CA LYS A 163 1.07 -1.00 -18.63
C LYS A 163 1.51 0.01 -17.57
N ARG A 164 2.79 0.00 -17.19
CA ARG A 164 3.35 1.00 -16.27
C ARG A 164 3.25 2.41 -16.82
N ALA A 165 3.54 2.60 -18.11
CA ALA A 165 3.42 3.90 -18.77
C ALA A 165 1.97 4.39 -18.79
N LEU A 166 1.01 3.53 -19.18
CA LEU A 166 -0.42 3.87 -19.18
C LEU A 166 -0.93 4.20 -17.77
N PHE A 167 -0.54 3.42 -16.76
CA PHE A 167 -0.92 3.67 -15.38
C PHE A 167 -0.36 5.02 -14.89
N LEU A 168 0.92 5.31 -15.20
CA LEU A 168 1.54 6.60 -14.89
C LEU A 168 0.84 7.76 -15.61
N GLU A 169 0.48 7.59 -16.89
CA GLU A 169 -0.20 8.62 -17.67
C GLU A 169 -1.57 8.96 -17.06
N GLN A 170 -2.36 7.93 -16.73
CA GLN A 170 -3.73 8.03 -16.22
C GLN A 170 -3.78 8.51 -14.77
N TYR A 171 -2.94 7.95 -13.90
CA TYR A 171 -3.01 8.18 -12.46
C TYR A 171 -1.93 9.12 -11.94
N LYS A 172 -0.91 9.48 -12.73
CA LYS A 172 0.28 10.22 -12.26
C LYS A 172 0.96 9.53 -11.07
N VAL A 173 0.86 8.20 -11.01
CA VAL A 173 1.42 7.33 -9.98
C VAL A 173 2.27 6.26 -10.66
N SER A 174 3.49 6.01 -10.18
CA SER A 174 4.33 4.96 -10.77
C SER A 174 3.85 3.57 -10.35
N LEU A 175 3.79 2.63 -11.28
CA LEU A 175 3.38 1.25 -11.00
C LEU A 175 4.60 0.32 -10.90
N GLU A 176 4.72 -0.42 -9.81
CA GLU A 176 5.83 -1.34 -9.56
C GLU A 176 5.32 -2.72 -9.11
N GLU A 177 6.14 -3.74 -9.32
CA GLU A 177 5.93 -5.08 -8.77
C GLU A 177 7.09 -5.38 -7.81
N GLY A 178 6.78 -5.79 -6.59
CA GLY A 178 7.80 -6.08 -5.60
C GLY A 178 7.21 -6.39 -4.23
N ASN A 179 8.04 -6.97 -3.38
CA ASN A 179 7.69 -7.31 -2.00
C ASN A 179 8.49 -6.50 -0.97
N HIS A 180 9.09 -5.39 -1.40
CA HIS A 180 9.86 -4.50 -0.55
C HIS A 180 9.60 -3.03 -0.91
N ILE A 181 9.24 -2.23 0.09
CA ILE A 181 9.11 -0.77 0.01
C ILE A 181 10.15 -0.12 0.93
N SER A 182 10.77 0.97 0.45
CA SER A 182 11.64 1.80 1.28
C SER A 182 11.14 3.24 1.38
N PHE A 183 11.09 3.75 2.61
CA PHE A 183 10.76 5.14 2.95
C PHE A 183 12.01 6.02 3.13
N ASP A 184 13.14 5.62 2.55
CA ASP A 184 14.37 6.40 2.61
C ASP A 184 14.20 7.70 1.81
N ASN A 185 14.61 8.82 2.40
CA ASN A 185 14.62 10.12 1.72
C ASN A 185 15.70 10.09 0.62
N LEU A 186 15.43 10.71 -0.54
CA LEU A 186 16.40 10.81 -1.64
C LEU A 186 17.60 11.73 -1.33
N GLU A 187 17.65 12.34 -0.15
CA GLU A 187 18.76 13.19 0.30
C GLU A 187 19.75 12.39 1.17
N SER A 188 20.47 11.44 0.56
CA SER A 188 21.76 10.98 1.12
C SER A 188 22.69 10.39 0.06
N THR A 189 22.71 10.97 -1.14
CA THR A 189 23.83 10.79 -2.06
C THR A 189 24.61 12.10 -2.15
N ALA A 190 25.05 12.63 -1.01
CA ALA A 190 26.29 13.37 -0.95
C ALA A 190 27.36 12.33 -0.64
N PHE A 191 28.25 12.11 -1.61
CA PHE A 191 29.48 11.36 -1.43
C PHE A 191 30.29 12.01 -0.30
N ASP A 192 30.65 11.23 0.71
CA ASP A 192 31.89 11.42 1.47
C ASP A 192 32.89 10.36 1.00
#